data_AF-A0A6B2SKZ7-F1
#
_entry.id   AF-A0A6B2SKZ7-F1
#
_cell.length_a   1.000
_cell.length_b   1.000
_cell.length_c   1.000
_cell.angle_alpha   90.00
_cell.angle_beta   90.00
_cell.angle_gamma   90.00
#
_symmetry.space_group_name_H-M   'P 1'
#
loop_
_entity.id
_entity.type
_entity.pdbx_description
1 polymer ?
#
loop_
_entity_poly.entity_id
_entity_poly.type
_entity_poly.pdbx_seq_one_letter_code
_entity_poly.pdbx_strand_id
1 'polypeptide(L)'
;AGAGVLQPLTPDAGMLAVVTPHRIAAYRTADGDLRWVLPAKTGCSFEPARSVRRGGALLVAQPCTGPAAAWTAQVVAVDDYGRIVPGRTPLGNGDLRRSPGGAGSPEN
;
A
#
# COMPACT_ATOMS: atom_id res chain seq x y z
N ALA A 1 7.73 -22.27 4.59
CA ALA A 1 6.53 -21.51 4.97
C ALA A 1 6.96 -20.07 5.26
N GLY A 2 6.62 -19.11 4.40
CA GLY A 2 6.94 -17.71 4.64
C GLY A 2 5.86 -17.10 5.52
N ALA A 3 6.21 -16.74 6.76
CA ALA A 3 5.31 -16.01 7.65
C ALA A 3 4.95 -14.67 7.00
N GLY A 4 3.65 -14.37 6.90
CA GLY A 4 3.21 -13.03 6.54
C GLY A 4 3.50 -12.05 7.66
N VAL A 5 3.58 -10.75 7.34
CA VAL A 5 3.71 -9.68 8.34
C VAL A 5 2.56 -8.68 8.21
N LEU A 6 2.19 -8.08 9.33
CA LEU A 6 1.30 -6.93 9.40
C LEU A 6 2.15 -5.66 9.51
N GLN A 7 1.86 -4.66 8.67
CA GLN A 7 2.60 -3.40 8.63
C GLN A 7 1.62 -2.21 8.57
N PRO A 8 1.77 -1.18 9.44
CA PRO A 8 1.03 0.06 9.31
C PRO A 8 1.35 0.81 8.02
N LEU A 9 0.32 1.24 7.30
CA LEU A 9 0.46 2.11 6.13
C LEU A 9 0.36 3.59 6.50
N THR A 10 -0.47 3.92 7.49
CA THR A 10 -0.62 5.29 8.03
C THR A 10 0.00 5.41 9.43
N PRO A 11 0.40 6.62 9.87
CA PRO A 11 1.01 6.84 11.19
C PRO A 11 0.10 6.46 12.37
N ASP A 12 -1.21 6.61 12.20
CA ASP A 12 -2.26 6.27 13.17
C ASP A 12 -2.71 4.81 13.07
N ALA A 13 -2.11 4.02 12.17
CA ALA A 13 -2.55 2.67 11.82
C ALA A 13 -4.04 2.59 11.42
N GLY A 14 -4.62 3.66 10.86
CA GLY A 14 -5.93 3.64 10.20
C GLY A 14 -6.02 2.67 9.00
N MET A 15 -4.86 2.33 8.43
CA MET A 15 -4.69 1.34 7.38
C MET A 15 -3.53 0.38 7.69
N LEU A 16 -3.76 -0.92 7.49
CA LEU A 16 -2.75 -1.97 7.63
C LEU A 16 -2.52 -2.68 6.30
N ALA A 17 -1.26 -3.01 5.99
CA ALA A 17 -0.88 -3.95 4.96
C ALA A 17 -0.61 -5.33 5.57
N VAL A 18 -1.25 -6.36 5.04
CA VAL A 18 -0.88 -7.77 5.20
C VAL A 18 0.05 -8.13 4.06
N VAL A 19 1.33 -8.32 4.36
CA VAL A 19 2.36 -8.69 3.40
C VAL A 19 2.59 -10.20 3.48
N THR A 20 2.36 -10.90 2.38
CA THR A 20 2.64 -12.33 2.23
C THR A 20 3.58 -12.54 1.04
N PRO A 21 4.21 -13.71 0.90
CA PRO A 21 5.05 -14.01 -0.26
C PRO A 21 4.36 -13.74 -1.62
N HIS A 22 3.04 -13.97 -1.70
CA HIS A 22 2.29 -13.93 -2.96
C HIS A 22 1.55 -12.62 -3.22
N ARG A 23 1.24 -11.84 -2.18
CA ARG A 23 0.47 -10.60 -2.29
C ARG A 23 0.65 -9.69 -1.09
N ILE A 24 0.40 -8.40 -1.31
CA ILE A 24 0.13 -7.42 -0.27
C ILE A 24 -1.35 -7.06 -0.34
N ALA A 25 -2.06 -7.11 0.77
CA ALA A 25 -3.46 -6.66 0.86
C ALA A 25 -3.57 -5.58 1.92
N ALA A 26 -4.31 -4.51 1.64
CA ALA A 26 -4.53 -3.43 2.60
C ALA A 26 -5.96 -3.41 3.13
N TYR A 27 -6.07 -3.20 4.43
CA TYR A 27 -7.33 -3.16 5.14
C TYR A 27 -7.46 -1.87 5.94
N ARG A 28 -8.66 -1.30 5.97
CA ARG A 28 -9.01 -0.25 6.93
C ARG A 28 -9.16 -0.90 8.31
N THR A 29 -8.55 -0.32 9.33
CA THR A 29 -8.58 -0.90 10.68
C THR A 29 -9.89 -0.66 11.42
N ALA A 30 -10.65 0.37 11.04
CA ALA A 30 -11.93 0.69 11.67
C ALA A 30 -12.97 -0.45 11.53
N ASP A 31 -12.94 -1.19 10.43
CA ASP A 31 -13.97 -2.18 10.08
C ASP A 31 -13.43 -3.44 9.37
N GLY A 32 -12.11 -3.51 9.12
CA GLY A 32 -11.50 -4.64 8.42
C GLY A 32 -11.79 -4.65 6.91
N ASP A 33 -12.28 -3.55 6.34
CA ASP A 33 -12.62 -3.47 4.92
C ASP A 33 -11.38 -3.55 4.02
N LEU A 34 -11.42 -4.41 3.01
CA LEU A 34 -10.33 -4.61 2.04
C LEU A 34 -10.32 -3.46 1.04
N ARG A 35 -9.22 -2.71 0.99
CA ARG A 35 -9.09 -1.53 0.13
C ARG A 35 -8.38 -1.79 -1.18
N TRP A 36 -7.33 -2.60 -1.14
CA TRP A 36 -6.61 -2.99 -2.34
C TRP A 36 -5.81 -4.26 -2.13
N VAL A 37 -5.50 -4.93 -3.25
CA VAL A 37 -4.60 -6.08 -3.31
C VAL A 37 -3.57 -5.83 -4.39
N LEU A 38 -2.31 -6.06 -4.06
CA LEU A 38 -1.19 -6.04 -4.99
C LEU A 38 -0.58 -7.45 -5.06
N PRO A 39 -0.76 -8.18 -6.17
CA PRO A 39 -0.11 -9.47 -6.36
C PRO A 39 1.41 -9.29 -6.57
N ALA A 40 2.17 -10.31 -6.20
CA ALA A 40 3.57 -10.38 -6.58
C ALA A 40 3.70 -10.44 -8.11
N LYS A 41 4.77 -9.85 -8.66
CA LYS A 41 5.09 -9.98 -10.08
C LYS A 41 5.35 -11.45 -10.44
N THR A 42 5.02 -11.85 -11.66
CA THR A 42 5.32 -13.19 -12.18
C THR A 42 6.81 -13.52 -12.06
N GLY A 43 7.13 -14.69 -11.50
CA GLY A 43 8.51 -15.09 -11.24
C GLY A 43 9.15 -14.39 -10.03
N CYS A 44 8.38 -13.66 -9.23
CA CYS A 44 8.87 -12.98 -8.04
C CYS A 44 8.04 -13.36 -6.81
N SER A 45 8.62 -13.16 -5.64
CA SER A 45 7.95 -13.32 -4.35
C SER A 45 8.30 -12.13 -3.47
N PHE A 46 7.34 -11.61 -2.70
CA PHE A 46 7.68 -10.69 -1.62
C PHE A 46 8.48 -11.45 -0.56
N GLU A 47 9.37 -10.73 0.13
CA GLU A 47 10.02 -11.18 1.35
C GLU A 47 9.45 -10.36 2.52
N PRO A 48 8.42 -10.86 3.22
CA PRO A 48 7.67 -10.08 4.21
C PRO A 48 8.55 -9.51 5.34
N ALA A 49 9.56 -10.26 5.77
CA ALA A 49 10.49 -9.82 6.81
C ALA A 49 11.45 -8.70 6.35
N ARG A 50 11.58 -8.47 5.03
CA ARG A 50 12.43 -7.44 4.43
C ARG A 50 11.59 -6.26 3.96
N SER A 51 10.86 -5.69 4.91
CA SER A 51 10.08 -4.47 4.74
C SER A 51 10.58 -3.34 5.64
N VAL A 52 10.50 -2.10 5.16
CA VAL A 52 10.86 -0.91 5.94
C VAL A 52 9.94 0.25 5.64
N ARG A 53 9.51 0.97 6.69
CA ARG A 53 8.72 2.19 6.56
C ARG A 53 9.63 3.42 6.50
N ARG A 54 9.37 4.30 5.53
CA ARG A 54 10.07 5.58 5.34
C ARG A 54 9.06 6.64 4.91
N GLY A 55 8.81 7.61 5.79
CA GLY A 55 7.76 8.61 5.58
C GLY A 55 6.39 7.94 5.40
N GLY A 56 5.68 8.30 4.32
CA GLY A 56 4.41 7.69 3.93
C GLY A 56 4.52 6.35 3.19
N ALA A 57 5.73 5.87 2.89
CA ALA A 57 5.93 4.67 2.09
C ALA A 57 6.35 3.46 2.94
N LEU A 58 5.77 2.30 2.61
CA LEU A 58 6.27 0.98 2.97
C LEU A 58 7.06 0.43 1.77
N LEU A 59 8.34 0.19 1.98
CA LEU A 59 9.22 -0.46 1.01
C LEU A 59 9.28 -1.95 1.33
N VAL A 60 9.04 -2.81 0.36
CA VAL A 60 9.04 -4.27 0.51
C VAL A 60 9.95 -4.89 -0.54
N ALA A 61 10.87 -5.74 -0.13
CA ALA A 61 11.68 -6.53 -1.05
C ALA A 61 10.80 -7.55 -1.79
N GLN A 62 11.01 -7.64 -3.10
CA GLN A 62 10.36 -8.59 -4.00
C GLN A 62 11.40 -9.14 -5.00
N PRO A 63 12.30 -10.02 -4.54
CA PRO A 63 13.24 -10.69 -5.43
C PRO A 63 12.52 -11.49 -6.51
N CYS A 64 13.13 -11.55 -7.69
CA CYS A 64 12.64 -12.27 -8.86
C CYS A 64 13.66 -13.33 -9.28
N THR A 65 13.19 -14.50 -9.69
CA THR A 65 14.02 -15.53 -10.31
C THR A 65 14.31 -15.13 -11.76
N GLY A 66 15.50 -14.57 -12.02
CA GLY A 66 15.92 -14.12 -13.36
C GLY A 66 17.31 -13.47 -13.35
N PRO A 67 17.92 -13.20 -14.52
CA PRO A 67 19.22 -12.54 -14.61
C PRO A 67 19.19 -11.22 -13.85
N ALA A 68 20.32 -10.85 -13.22
CA ALA A 68 20.47 -9.80 -12.22
C ALA A 68 19.66 -8.52 -12.54
N ALA A 69 18.38 -8.54 -12.18
CA ALA A 69 17.53 -7.38 -12.33
C ALA A 69 18.11 -6.31 -11.42
N ALA A 70 18.19 -5.07 -11.91
CA ALA A 70 18.62 -3.94 -11.10
C ALA A 70 17.91 -4.00 -9.74
N TRP A 71 18.65 -3.85 -8.64
CA TRP A 71 18.11 -4.04 -7.28
C TRP A 71 16.85 -3.20 -7.03
N THR A 72 16.75 -2.03 -7.67
CA THR A 72 15.57 -1.15 -7.64
C THR A 72 14.32 -1.80 -8.23
N ALA A 73 14.44 -2.69 -9.20
CA ALA A 73 13.33 -3.44 -9.78
C ALA A 73 12.79 -4.56 -8.85
N GLN A 74 13.59 -4.91 -7.84
CA GLN A 74 13.28 -5.90 -6.80
C GLN A 74 12.77 -5.26 -5.51
N VAL A 75 12.46 -3.97 -5.51
CA VAL A 75 11.80 -3.28 -4.40
C VAL A 75 10.46 -2.73 -4.88
N VAL A 76 9.42 -2.90 -4.05
CA VAL A 76 8.10 -2.33 -4.28
C VAL A 76 7.82 -1.32 -3.18
N ALA A 77 7.38 -0.13 -3.59
CA ALA A 77 6.91 0.91 -2.68
C ALA A 77 5.37 0.93 -2.72
N VAL A 78 4.75 0.90 -1.54
CA VAL A 78 3.30 1.03 -1.36
C VAL A 78 2.99 2.04 -0.27
N ASP A 79 1.80 2.62 -0.31
CA ASP A 79 1.21 3.41 0.77
C ASP A 79 -0.28 3.05 0.93
N ASP A 80 -1.02 3.86 1.69
CA ASP A 80 -2.45 3.69 1.89
C ASP A 80 -3.25 3.67 0.57
N TYR A 81 -2.77 4.26 -0.52
CA TYR A 81 -3.40 4.24 -1.85
C TYR A 81 -2.95 3.09 -2.76
N GLY A 82 -2.07 2.21 -2.30
CA GLY A 82 -1.55 1.07 -3.06
C GLY A 82 -0.14 1.32 -3.58
N ARG A 83 0.21 0.75 -4.74
CA ARG A 83 1.57 0.87 -5.29
C ARG A 83 1.89 2.32 -5.64
N ILE A 84 3.07 2.78 -5.24
CA ILE A 84 3.59 4.09 -5.61
C ILE A 84 4.24 3.96 -6.99
N VAL A 85 3.64 4.62 -7.99
CA VAL A 85 4.19 4.76 -9.35
C VAL A 85 3.93 6.18 -9.85
N PRO A 86 4.79 6.73 -10.74
CA PRO A 86 4.53 8.02 -11.37
C PRO A 86 3.18 8.05 -12.08
N GLY A 87 2.45 9.16 -11.96
CA GLY A 87 1.17 9.36 -12.65
C GLY A 87 0.00 8.51 -12.15
N ARG A 88 0.13 7.84 -10.99
CA ARG A 88 -0.97 7.02 -10.46
C ARG A 88 -2.21 7.86 -10.15
N THR A 89 -3.38 7.30 -10.43
CA THR A 89 -4.65 7.73 -9.84
C THR A 89 -4.77 7.06 -8.48
N PRO A 90 -4.91 7.81 -7.36
CA PRO A 90 -5.12 7.21 -6.04
C PRO A 90 -6.35 6.30 -6.05
N LEU A 91 -6.27 5.12 -5.42
CA LEU A 91 -7.37 4.12 -5.40
C LEU A 91 -8.56 4.50 -4.49
N GLY A 92 -8.95 5.78 -4.44
CA GLY A 92 -10.16 6.19 -3.72
C GLY A 92 -10.12 6.02 -2.21
N ASN A 93 -8.93 5.85 -1.60
CA ASN A 93 -8.79 5.88 -0.13
C ASN A 93 -8.89 7.30 0.46
N GLY A 94 -9.20 8.28 -0.39
CA GLY A 94 -9.46 9.66 -0.02
C GLY A 94 -10.88 9.83 0.53
N ASP A 95 -10.91 10.34 1.77
CA ASP A 95 -11.94 11.13 2.46
C ASP A 95 -13.14 10.47 3.15
N LEU A 96 -13.04 10.40 4.49
CA LEU A 96 -14.19 10.63 5.41
C LEU A 96 -13.99 11.82 6.37
N ARG A 97 -12.89 12.60 6.28
CA ARG A 97 -12.66 13.76 7.17
C ARG A 97 -12.71 15.13 6.50
N ARG A 98 -13.16 15.24 5.24
CA ARG A 98 -13.43 16.55 4.63
C ARG A 98 -14.74 16.57 3.84
N SER A 99 -15.84 16.76 4.56
CA SER A 99 -17.00 17.51 4.08
C SER A 99 -17.69 18.11 5.30
N PRO A 100 -17.60 19.44 5.45
CA PRO A 100 -18.81 20.23 5.30
C PRO A 100 -18.56 21.32 4.25
N GLY A 101 -18.83 20.98 2.99
CA GLY A 101 -18.92 21.95 1.91
C GLY A 101 -20.37 22.04 1.45
N GLY A 102 -21.15 22.87 2.13
CA GLY A 102 -22.50 23.24 1.74
C GLY A 102 -22.74 24.74 1.93
N ALA A 103 -21.77 25.57 1.52
CA ALA A 103 -22.00 27.01 1.39
C ALA A 103 -22.79 27.23 0.09
N GLY A 104 -24.11 27.24 0.19
CA GLY A 104 -25.01 27.72 -0.85
C GLY A 104 -25.22 29.23 -0.72
N SER A 105 -24.81 29.94 -1.77
CA SER A 105 -25.14 31.29 -2.28
C SER A 105 -25.46 32.48 -1.36
N PRO A 106 -24.98 33.69 -1.72
CA PRO A 106 -25.57 34.94 -1.24
C PRO A 106 -26.83 35.27 -2.08
N GLU A 107 -27.94 35.54 -1.41
CA GLU A 107 -29.06 36.31 -1.97
C GLU A 107 -29.43 37.43 -0.97
N ASN A 108 -29.56 38.63 -1.54
CA ASN A 108 -29.84 39.97 -1.00
C ASN A 108 -28.67 40.77 -0.40
#